data_AF-A0A0G0PVE0-F1
#
_entry.id   AF-A0A0G0PVE0-F1
#
_cell.length_a   1.000
_cell.length_b   1.000
_cell.length_c   1.000
_cell.angle_alpha   90.00
_cell.angle_beta   90.00
_cell.angle_gamma   90.00
#
_symmetry.space_group_name_H-M   'P 1'
#
loop_
_entity.id
_entity.type
_entity.pdbx_description
1 polymer ?
#
loop_
_entity_poly.entity_id
_entity_poly.type
_entity_poly.pdbx_seq_one_letter_code
_entity_poly.pdbx_strand_id
1 'polypeptide(L)'
;MALSINPITHVITVPQADLTLVSGSLYEHDTNAFRLELKSWEDSAEGMVQPKTHDHNTEVALGGLTLARVIEIIPPYTITYQDGQYAVNLVGSNNNIADRLNINQVSVRSNNTAGMVTITSGSGLSAEEHDQLMKALTVAKFLGLK
;
A
#
# COMPACT_ATOMS: atom_id res chain seq x y z
N MET A 1 4.14 -2.11 13.16
CA MET A 1 4.70 -0.77 12.91
C MET A 1 4.69 -0.03 14.25
N ALA A 2 5.44 1.07 14.39
CA ALA A 2 5.53 1.88 15.60
C ALA A 2 4.86 3.26 15.43
N LEU A 3 3.85 3.35 14.56
CA LEU A 3 3.07 4.58 14.39
C LEU A 3 2.38 4.96 15.71
N SER A 4 2.19 6.26 15.92
CA SER A 4 1.49 6.78 17.09
C SER A 4 0.28 7.60 16.66
N ILE A 5 -0.83 7.47 17.37
CA ILE A 5 -2.05 8.24 17.09
C ILE A 5 -2.35 9.10 18.31
N ASN A 6 -2.48 10.41 18.11
CA ASN A 6 -2.88 11.31 19.18
C ASN A 6 -4.41 11.32 19.30
N PRO A 7 -5.00 10.87 20.42
CA PRO A 7 -6.45 10.77 20.58
C PRO A 7 -7.17 12.12 20.70
N ILE A 8 -6.45 13.21 20.96
CA ILE A 8 -7.02 14.57 21.10
C ILE A 8 -6.96 15.30 19.76
N THR A 9 -5.82 15.24 19.06
CA THR A 9 -5.62 15.97 17.80
C THR A 9 -5.93 15.14 16.56
N HIS A 10 -6.14 13.82 16.73
CA HIS A 10 -6.35 12.85 15.66
C HIS A 10 -5.22 12.83 14.61
N VAL A 11 -4.00 13.16 15.04
CA VAL A 11 -2.80 13.08 14.19
C VAL A 11 -2.20 11.69 14.29
N ILE A 12 -2.09 11.02 13.14
CA ILE A 12 -1.37 9.77 12.96
C ILE A 12 0.06 10.11 12.54
N THR A 13 1.03 9.77 13.38
CA THR A 13 2.45 9.98 13.10
C THR A 13 3.09 8.69 12.61
N VAL A 14 3.71 8.73 11.43
CA VAL A 14 4.41 7.61 10.81
C VAL A 14 5.92 7.84 10.90
N PRO A 15 6.64 7.08 11.76
CA PRO A 15 8.10 7.07 11.82
C PRO A 15 8.72 6.66 10.49
N GLN A 16 9.89 7.21 10.15
CA GLN A 16 10.65 6.74 8.99
C GLN A 16 11.06 5.27 9.14
N ALA A 17 11.27 4.81 10.38
CA ALA A 17 11.62 3.42 10.69
C ALA A 17 10.52 2.40 10.32
N ASP A 18 9.28 2.86 10.12
CA ASP A 18 8.17 2.02 9.66
C ASP A 18 8.07 1.94 8.13
N LEU A 19 8.98 2.61 7.41
CA LEU A 19 9.03 2.63 5.97
C LEU A 19 10.11 1.70 5.45
N THR A 20 9.88 1.09 4.29
CA THR A 20 10.85 0.22 3.62
C THR A 20 11.78 1.08 2.76
N LEU A 21 13.08 1.06 3.04
CA LEU A 21 14.06 1.76 2.19
C LEU A 21 14.16 1.08 0.82
N VAL A 22 13.91 1.82 -0.26
CA VAL A 22 14.07 1.33 -1.64
C VAL A 22 15.48 1.64 -2.15
N SER A 23 15.87 2.91 -2.09
CA SER A 23 17.21 3.38 -2.49
C SER A 23 17.43 4.82 -2.05
N GLY A 24 18.67 5.19 -1.69
CA GLY A 24 19.01 6.58 -1.34
C GLY A 24 18.10 7.15 -0.25
N SER A 25 17.30 8.17 -0.60
CA SER A 25 16.28 8.79 0.26
C SER A 25 14.85 8.49 -0.21
N LEU A 26 14.64 7.37 -0.90
CA LEU A 26 13.34 6.89 -1.36
C LEU A 26 12.91 5.69 -0.53
N TYR A 27 11.72 5.81 0.05
CA TYR A 27 11.09 4.78 0.86
C TYR A 27 9.73 4.38 0.28
N GLU A 28 9.26 3.21 0.67
CA GLU A 28 7.92 2.71 0.42
C GLU A 28 7.14 2.58 1.71
N HIS A 29 5.86 2.94 1.64
CA HIS A 29 4.90 2.74 2.71
C HIS A 29 3.85 1.73 2.24
N ASP A 30 3.87 0.53 2.83
CA ASP A 30 2.82 -0.47 2.63
C ASP A 30 1.53 0.01 3.32
N THR A 31 0.57 0.45 2.52
CA THR A 31 -0.69 1.01 3.01
C THR A 31 -1.63 -0.07 3.56
N ASN A 32 -1.46 -1.33 3.17
CA ASN A 32 -2.20 -2.45 3.76
C ASN A 32 -1.69 -2.74 5.17
N ALA A 33 -0.37 -2.80 5.37
CA ALA A 33 0.24 -2.95 6.68
C ALA A 33 -0.14 -1.77 7.60
N PHE A 34 -0.06 -0.54 7.08
CA PHE A 34 -0.50 0.67 7.77
C PHE A 34 -1.94 0.56 8.27
N ARG A 35 -2.88 0.18 7.40
CA ARG A 35 -4.28 -0.01 7.78
C ARG A 35 -4.46 -1.04 8.90
N LEU A 36 -3.75 -2.16 8.84
CA LEU A 36 -3.86 -3.20 9.87
C LEU A 36 -3.40 -2.69 11.23
N GLU A 37 -2.36 -1.85 11.26
CA GLU A 37 -1.91 -1.18 12.48
C GLU A 37 -2.95 -0.18 13.00
N LEU A 38 -3.57 0.63 12.12
CA LEU A 38 -4.69 1.49 12.53
C LEU A 38 -5.83 0.67 13.14
N LYS A 39 -6.14 -0.49 12.55
CA LYS A 39 -7.18 -1.38 13.07
C LYS A 39 -6.81 -1.96 14.43
N SER A 40 -5.54 -2.32 14.62
CA SER A 40 -5.01 -2.77 15.91
C SER A 40 -5.11 -1.69 16.98
N TRP A 41 -4.89 -0.41 16.63
CA TRP A 41 -5.10 0.70 17.56
C TRP A 41 -6.58 0.92 17.88
N GLU A 42 -7.48 0.86 16.89
CA GLU A 42 -8.93 0.94 17.12
C GLU A 42 -9.45 -0.13 18.09
N ASP A 43 -8.84 -1.31 18.08
CA ASP A 43 -9.20 -2.42 18.97
C ASP A 43 -8.57 -2.30 20.38
N SER A 44 -7.72 -1.29 20.61
CA SER A 44 -7.13 -0.99 21.91
C SER A 44 -8.09 -0.22 22.83
N ALA A 45 -7.79 -0.19 24.13
CA ALA A 45 -8.59 0.55 25.11
C ALA A 45 -8.66 2.07 24.83
N GLU A 46 -7.61 2.64 24.21
CA GLU A 46 -7.59 4.06 23.83
C GLU A 46 -8.35 4.30 22.52
N GLY A 47 -8.18 3.42 21.52
CA GLY A 47 -8.80 3.58 20.20
C GLY A 47 -10.28 3.21 20.16
N MET A 48 -10.76 2.31 21.03
CA MET A 48 -12.15 1.83 20.98
C MET A 48 -13.21 2.92 21.25
N VAL A 49 -12.81 4.00 21.93
CA VAL A 49 -13.69 5.15 22.23
C VAL A 49 -13.56 6.26 21.19
N GLN A 50 -12.63 6.12 20.25
CA GLN A 50 -12.33 7.11 19.24
C GLN A 50 -13.12 6.85 17.96
N PRO A 51 -13.29 7.87 17.09
CA PRO A 51 -13.89 7.66 15.78
C PRO A 51 -13.08 6.66 14.96
N LYS A 52 -13.75 5.97 14.04
CA LYS A 52 -13.10 5.09 13.05
C LYS A 52 -12.04 5.86 12.26
N THR A 53 -10.89 5.25 12.03
CA THR A 53 -9.74 5.87 11.38
C THR A 53 -9.82 5.85 9.86
N HIS A 54 -10.41 4.80 9.29
CA HIS A 54 -10.44 4.60 7.84
C HIS A 54 -11.61 3.73 7.37
N ASP A 55 -12.02 3.91 6.12
CA ASP A 55 -12.82 2.95 5.36
C ASP A 55 -11.93 2.06 4.49
N HIS A 56 -12.36 0.82 4.27
CA HIS A 56 -11.59 -0.19 3.54
C HIS A 56 -12.50 -1.07 2.70
N ASN A 57 -12.21 -1.11 1.40
CA ASN A 57 -12.75 -2.08 0.47
C ASN A 57 -11.63 -3.04 0.09
N THR A 58 -11.82 -4.32 0.40
CA THR A 58 -10.82 -5.36 0.12
C THR A 58 -10.62 -5.59 -1.38
N GLU A 59 -9.56 -6.31 -1.72
CA GLU A 59 -9.29 -6.78 -3.07
C GLU A 59 -10.44 -7.61 -3.64
N VAL A 60 -10.71 -7.46 -4.92
CA VAL A 60 -11.80 -8.14 -5.61
C VAL A 60 -11.25 -8.95 -6.77
N ALA A 61 -11.45 -10.27 -6.74
CA ALA A 61 -11.14 -11.14 -7.87
C ALA A 61 -12.25 -11.04 -8.93
N LEU A 62 -11.90 -10.57 -10.13
CA LEU A 62 -12.83 -10.43 -11.25
C LEU A 62 -12.16 -10.90 -12.55
N GLY A 63 -12.70 -11.96 -13.16
CA GLY A 63 -12.24 -12.42 -14.47
C GLY A 63 -10.76 -12.80 -14.54
N GLY A 64 -10.20 -13.39 -13.49
CA GLY A 64 -8.77 -13.78 -13.42
C GLY A 64 -7.82 -12.66 -12.97
N LEU A 65 -8.32 -11.42 -12.82
CA LEU A 65 -7.56 -10.31 -12.25
C LEU A 65 -7.95 -10.10 -10.78
N THR A 66 -7.00 -9.70 -9.94
CA THR A 66 -7.26 -9.26 -8.56
C THR A 66 -7.17 -7.74 -8.51
N LEU A 67 -8.31 -7.06 -8.46
CA LEU A 67 -8.36 -5.61 -8.32
C LEU A 67 -7.87 -5.21 -6.93
N ALA A 68 -7.03 -4.17 -6.88
CA ALA A 68 -6.43 -3.70 -5.64
C ALA A 68 -7.48 -3.11 -4.69
N ARG A 69 -7.20 -3.25 -3.39
CA ARG A 69 -8.01 -2.66 -2.32
C ARG A 69 -8.01 -1.13 -2.37
N VAL A 70 -9.04 -0.54 -1.75
CA VAL A 70 -9.16 0.91 -1.54
C VAL A 70 -9.13 1.18 -0.04
N ILE A 71 -8.36 2.18 0.38
CA ILE A 71 -8.24 2.62 1.77
C ILE A 71 -8.47 4.13 1.83
N GLU A 72 -9.51 4.56 2.52
CA GLU A 72 -9.84 5.97 2.71
C GLU A 72 -9.63 6.36 4.17
N ILE A 73 -8.71 7.27 4.45
CA ILE A 73 -8.56 7.90 5.76
C ILE A 73 -9.65 8.94 5.93
N ILE A 74 -10.45 8.80 6.99
CA ILE A 74 -11.64 9.61 7.19
C ILE A 74 -11.41 10.72 8.23
N PRO A 75 -12.15 11.84 8.17
CA PRO A 75 -12.13 12.84 9.22
C PRO A 75 -12.51 12.24 10.59
N PRO A 76 -11.89 12.68 11.70
CA PRO A 76 -11.00 13.85 11.82
C PRO A 76 -9.51 13.57 11.52
N TYR A 77 -9.12 12.35 11.17
CA TYR A 77 -7.71 11.94 11.18
C TYR A 77 -6.85 12.62 10.10
N THR A 78 -5.64 13.02 10.48
CA THR A 78 -4.61 13.54 9.57
C THR A 78 -3.31 12.77 9.76
N ILE A 79 -2.42 12.80 8.77
CA ILE A 79 -1.21 11.98 8.74
C ILE A 79 0.01 12.88 8.72
N THR A 80 1.00 12.58 9.54
CA THR A 80 2.28 13.28 9.58
C THR A 80 3.40 12.26 9.49
N TYR A 81 4.25 12.37 8.48
CA TYR A 81 5.49 11.61 8.46
C TYR A 81 6.49 12.26 9.41
N GLN A 82 7.39 11.47 9.99
CA GLN A 82 8.55 12.00 10.70
C GLN A 82 9.29 13.00 9.81
N ASP A 83 9.56 14.20 10.32
CA ASP A 83 10.14 15.27 9.51
C ASP A 83 11.55 14.90 9.02
N GLY A 84 11.85 15.25 7.78
CA GLY A 84 13.10 14.93 7.11
C GLY A 84 13.01 15.08 5.60
N GLN A 85 14.16 15.13 4.95
CA GLN A 85 14.25 15.33 3.51
C GLN A 85 14.34 13.98 2.77
N TYR A 86 13.18 13.38 2.50
CA TYR A 86 13.08 12.11 1.79
C TYR A 86 11.74 12.00 1.04
N ALA A 87 11.60 10.95 0.23
CA ALA A 87 10.38 10.68 -0.49
C ALA A 87 9.76 9.33 -0.09
N VAL A 88 8.44 9.26 -0.13
CA VAL A 88 7.65 8.08 0.21
C VAL A 88 6.72 7.76 -0.95
N ASN A 89 6.89 6.56 -1.52
CA ASN A 89 5.93 5.98 -2.44
C ASN A 89 4.91 5.17 -1.63
N LEU A 90 3.63 5.47 -1.83
CA LEU A 90 2.56 4.66 -1.27
C LEU A 90 2.37 3.43 -2.16
N VAL A 91 2.27 2.25 -1.55
CA VAL A 91 2.12 0.98 -2.27
C VAL A 91 1.09 0.08 -1.57
N GLY A 92 0.45 -0.81 -2.33
CA GLY A 92 -0.47 -1.82 -1.78
C GLY A 92 -1.96 -1.44 -1.75
N SER A 93 -2.33 -0.20 -2.06
CA SER A 93 -3.74 0.19 -2.22
C SER A 93 -3.93 1.49 -3.00
N ASN A 94 -5.13 1.66 -3.57
CA ASN A 94 -5.65 2.99 -3.86
C ASN A 94 -5.98 3.69 -2.53
N ASN A 95 -5.62 4.96 -2.36
CA ASN A 95 -5.83 5.67 -1.09
C ASN A 95 -5.88 7.20 -1.22
N ASN A 96 -6.36 7.88 -0.17
CA ASN A 96 -6.41 9.34 -0.07
C ASN A 96 -5.36 9.92 0.92
N ILE A 97 -4.30 9.17 1.24
CA ILE A 97 -3.32 9.58 2.27
C ILE A 97 -2.75 10.96 1.94
N ALA A 98 -2.40 11.20 0.67
CA ALA A 98 -1.84 12.47 0.20
C ALA A 98 -2.76 13.67 0.48
N ASP A 99 -4.08 13.47 0.47
CA ASP A 99 -5.08 14.53 0.71
C ASP A 99 -5.26 14.84 2.21
N ARG A 100 -4.79 13.94 3.09
CA ARG A 100 -4.91 14.03 4.56
C ARG A 100 -3.56 14.30 5.23
N LEU A 101 -2.54 14.70 4.47
CA LEU A 101 -1.21 14.99 5.01
C LEU A 101 -1.13 16.35 5.68
N ASN A 102 -0.49 16.38 6.84
CA ASN A 102 0.11 17.58 7.39
C ASN A 102 1.44 17.82 6.68
N ILE A 103 1.57 18.97 6.03
CA ILE A 103 2.71 19.30 5.17
C ILE A 103 3.99 19.43 6.01
N ASN A 104 5.05 18.76 5.56
CA ASN A 104 6.41 18.84 6.11
C ASN A 104 7.44 18.71 4.96
N GLN A 105 8.70 18.36 5.25
CA GLN A 105 9.75 18.22 4.22
C GLN A 105 9.73 16.87 3.45
N VAL A 106 8.77 15.99 3.75
CA VAL A 106 8.65 14.67 3.12
C VAL A 106 7.80 14.75 1.86
N SER A 107 8.34 14.26 0.74
CA SER A 107 7.62 14.19 -0.53
C SER A 107 6.82 12.88 -0.62
N VAL A 108 5.50 12.94 -0.54
CA VAL A 108 4.63 11.75 -0.59
C VAL A 108 4.01 11.61 -1.97
N ARG A 109 4.06 10.40 -2.54
CA ARG A 109 3.56 10.09 -3.89
C ARG A 109 2.61 8.92 -3.83
N SER A 110 1.36 9.15 -4.22
CA SER A 110 0.36 8.09 -4.39
C SER A 110 0.49 7.44 -5.76
N ASN A 111 0.14 6.15 -5.85
CA ASN A 111 0.15 5.36 -7.07
C ASN A 111 -1.27 4.94 -7.51
N ASN A 112 -2.27 5.81 -7.23
CA ASN A 112 -3.68 5.49 -7.48
C ASN A 112 -3.96 5.24 -8.97
N THR A 113 -4.66 4.15 -9.29
CA THR A 113 -5.14 3.87 -10.66
C THR A 113 -6.46 3.09 -10.65
N ALA A 114 -7.33 3.41 -11.62
CA ALA A 114 -8.67 2.81 -11.77
C ALA A 114 -8.65 1.31 -12.13
N GLY A 115 -7.49 0.79 -12.54
CA GLY A 115 -7.29 -0.62 -12.90
C GLY A 115 -6.10 -1.26 -12.18
N MET A 116 -5.80 -0.84 -10.94
CA MET A 116 -4.67 -1.43 -10.21
C MET A 116 -4.95 -2.92 -9.95
N VAL A 117 -4.04 -3.78 -10.41
CA VAL A 117 -4.09 -5.21 -10.14
C VAL A 117 -3.04 -5.53 -9.07
N THR A 118 -3.45 -6.23 -8.01
CA THR A 118 -2.51 -6.77 -7.02
C THR A 118 -1.78 -7.96 -7.65
N ILE A 119 -0.46 -7.83 -7.88
CA ILE A 119 0.38 -8.90 -8.42
C ILE A 119 1.11 -9.57 -7.25
N THR A 120 0.58 -10.68 -6.73
CA THR A 120 1.11 -11.38 -5.54
C THR A 120 2.29 -12.31 -5.87
N SER A 121 3.25 -11.86 -6.67
CA SER A 121 4.36 -12.66 -7.24
C SER A 121 3.93 -13.55 -8.42
N GLY A 122 4.57 -13.34 -9.56
CA GLY A 122 4.29 -14.02 -10.82
C GLY A 122 4.67 -13.10 -11.98
N SER A 123 4.94 -13.66 -13.16
CA SER A 123 5.38 -12.93 -14.35
C SER A 123 4.36 -11.94 -14.92
N GLY A 124 3.23 -11.70 -14.25
CA GLY A 124 2.11 -10.90 -14.75
C GLY A 124 1.36 -11.54 -15.93
N LEU A 125 1.71 -12.78 -16.29
CA LEU A 125 1.06 -13.51 -17.38
C LEU A 125 -0.31 -14.02 -16.92
N SER A 126 -1.31 -13.92 -17.78
CA SER A 126 -2.55 -14.68 -17.64
C SER A 126 -2.27 -16.19 -17.71
N ALA A 127 -3.25 -17.02 -17.34
CA ALA A 127 -3.12 -18.47 -17.46
C ALA A 127 -2.86 -18.89 -18.92
N GLU A 128 -3.51 -18.22 -19.87
CA GLU A 128 -3.34 -18.45 -21.30
C GLU A 128 -1.94 -18.03 -21.78
N GLU A 129 -1.45 -16.89 -21.32
CA GLU A 129 -0.10 -16.39 -21.66
C GLU A 129 1.00 -17.27 -21.05
N HIS A 130 0.78 -17.79 -19.84
CA HIS A 130 1.66 -18.77 -19.21
C HIS A 130 1.71 -20.07 -20.04
N ASP A 131 0.56 -20.60 -20.45
CA ASP A 131 0.49 -21.80 -21.29
C ASP A 131 1.17 -21.61 -22.65
N GLN A 132 1.01 -20.42 -23.26
CA GLN A 132 1.71 -20.07 -24.50
C GLN A 132 3.22 -20.01 -24.30
N LEU A 133 3.69 -19.41 -23.20
CA LEU A 133 5.10 -19.37 -22.86
C LEU A 133 5.68 -20.78 -22.67
N MET A 134 4.96 -21.66 -21.97
CA MET A 134 5.40 -23.04 -21.74
C MET A 134 5.44 -23.85 -23.03
N LYS A 135 4.49 -23.63 -23.96
CA LYS A 135 4.54 -24.20 -25.31
C LYS A 135 5.75 -23.70 -26.09
N ALA A 136 6.01 -22.39 -26.09
CA ALA A 136 7.15 -21.79 -26.78
C ALA A 136 8.49 -22.32 -26.22
N LEU A 137 8.61 -22.44 -24.90
CA LEU A 137 9.79 -22.97 -24.24
C LEU A 137 10.03 -24.45 -24.59
N THR A 138 8.95 -25.23 -24.69
CA THR A 138 9.02 -26.62 -25.13
C THR A 138 9.57 -26.72 -26.55
N VAL A 139 9.08 -25.89 -27.48
CA VAL A 139 9.57 -25.83 -28.87
C VAL A 139 11.03 -25.37 -28.92
N ALA A 140 11.41 -24.33 -28.17
CA ALA A 140 12.79 -23.84 -28.13
C ALA A 140 13.76 -24.93 -27.66
N LYS A 141 13.36 -25.72 -26.66
CA LYS A 141 14.14 -26.87 -26.17
C LYS A 141 14.28 -27.97 -27.23
N PHE A 142 13.22 -28.27 -27.98
CA PHE A 142 13.28 -29.20 -29.11
C PHE A 142 14.21 -28.72 -30.23
N LEU A 143 14.27 -27.40 -30.47
CA LEU A 143 15.14 -26.78 -31.46
C LEU A 143 16.60 -26.59 -30.99
N GLY A 144 16.93 -26.97 -29.75
CA GLY A 144 18.28 -26.85 -29.20
C GLY A 144 18.73 -25.41 -28.93
N LEU A 145 17.78 -24.48 -28.85
CA LEU A 145 18.04 -23.08 -28.47
C LEU A 145 18.25 -23.02 -26.95
N LYS A 146 19.36 -22.41 -26.53
CA LYS A 146 19.69 -22.15 -25.12
C LYS A 146 19.25 -20.76 -24.71
#